data_AF-A0AAN8Q0A5-F1
#
_entry.id   AF-A0AAN8Q0A5-F1
#
_cell.length_a   1.000
_cell.length_b   1.000
_cell.length_c   1.000
_cell.angle_alpha   90.00
_cell.angle_beta   90.00
_cell.angle_gamma   90.00
#
_symmetry.space_group_name_H-M   'P 1'
#
loop_
_entity.id
_entity.type
_entity.pdbx_description
1 polymer ?
#
loop_
_entity_poly.entity_id
_entity_poly.type
_entity_poly.pdbx_seq_one_letter_code
_entity_poly.pdbx_strand_id
1 'polypeptide(L)'
;MSVSPLASFIFDLEHRRKPIDQNFNKKWKRLDSRCSYITTNTDHNQLITDGERAVHKLTDMLSYKLQVLDNDAELEIVWDLVLQFRSDVNEIKRKKEEMEQLYSSVQKLMDISAEVAFIAGAEYASTCAGERLYSSQRQLELTRALTAEAEIQLNQVELKDIEATTKHHEKKEKEKSEQDKTDK
;
A
#
# COMPACT_ATOMS: atom_id res chain seq x y z
N MET A 1 24.05 39.95 -46.41
CA MET A 1 24.22 38.68 -45.68
C MET A 1 22.87 37.99 -45.67
N SER A 2 22.73 36.89 -46.41
CA SER A 2 21.49 36.12 -46.52
C SER A 2 21.30 35.30 -45.24
N VAL A 3 20.28 35.62 -44.45
CA VAL A 3 19.95 34.87 -43.24
C VAL A 3 19.31 33.55 -43.69
N SER A 4 19.86 32.42 -43.23
CA SER A 4 19.38 31.08 -43.61
C SER A 4 17.86 30.94 -43.36
N PRO A 5 17.08 30.38 -44.30
CA PRO A 5 15.64 30.14 -44.13
C PRO A 5 15.31 29.35 -42.86
N LEU A 6 16.23 28.48 -42.42
CA LEU A 6 16.11 27.72 -41.16
C LEU A 6 16.17 28.62 -39.93
N ALA A 7 17.01 29.66 -39.92
CA ALA A 7 17.10 30.60 -38.82
C ALA A 7 15.83 31.47 -38.71
N SER A 8 15.21 31.81 -39.85
CA SER A 8 13.92 32.52 -39.85
C SER A 8 12.77 31.63 -39.37
N PHE A 9 12.80 30.33 -39.65
CA PHE A 9 11.78 29.38 -39.19
C PHE A 9 11.89 29.09 -37.68
N ILE A 10 13.12 28.95 -37.16
CA ILE A 10 13.38 28.82 -35.72
C ILE A 10 12.96 30.10 -34.98
N PHE A 11 13.31 31.27 -35.50
CA PHE A 11 12.91 32.56 -34.92
C PHE A 11 11.38 32.77 -34.91
N ASP A 12 10.67 32.33 -35.95
CA ASP A 12 9.19 32.39 -36.03
C ASP A 12 8.50 31.38 -35.10
N LEU A 13 9.10 30.22 -34.87
CA LEU A 13 8.65 29.25 -33.85
C LEU A 13 8.83 29.79 -32.43
N GLU A 14 9.93 30.49 -32.18
CA GLU A 14 10.26 31.06 -30.87
C GLU A 14 9.37 32.27 -30.53
N HIS A 15 8.98 33.07 -31.54
CA HIS A 15 8.05 34.20 -31.37
C HIS A 15 6.57 33.80 -31.29
N ARG A 16 6.21 32.57 -31.65
CA ARG A 16 4.85 32.01 -31.45
C ARG A 16 4.62 31.42 -30.06
N ARG A 17 5.66 31.28 -29.22
CA ARG A 17 5.48 30.94 -27.80
C ARG A 17 4.85 32.14 -27.08
N LYS A 18 3.51 32.15 -27.00
CA LYS A 18 2.78 33.11 -26.16
C LYS A 18 3.33 33.02 -24.73
N PRO A 19 3.57 34.16 -24.05
CA PRO A 19 3.99 34.14 -22.66
C PRO A 19 3.00 33.30 -21.86
N ILE A 20 3.53 32.39 -21.03
CA ILE A 20 2.75 31.54 -20.15
C ILE A 20 1.75 32.41 -19.40
N ASP A 21 0.46 32.19 -19.63
CA ASP A 21 -0.62 32.95 -19.00
C ASP A 21 -0.44 32.90 -17.47
N GLN A 22 -0.53 34.04 -16.79
CA GLN A 22 -0.51 34.08 -15.32
C GLN A 22 -1.57 33.15 -14.71
N ASN A 23 -2.66 32.85 -15.42
CA ASN A 23 -3.65 31.85 -15.04
C ASN A 23 -3.10 30.42 -15.05
N PHE A 24 -2.19 30.08 -15.97
CA PHE A 24 -1.53 28.77 -15.98
C PHE A 24 -0.68 28.60 -14.73
N ASN A 25 0.12 29.61 -14.36
CA ASN A 25 0.95 29.55 -13.15
C ASN A 25 0.08 29.43 -11.87
N LYS A 26 -1.06 30.14 -11.79
CA LYS A 26 -2.01 29.99 -10.69
C LYS A 26 -2.65 28.60 -10.64
N LYS A 27 -3.04 28.02 -11.78
CA LYS A 27 -3.59 26.65 -11.86
C LYS A 27 -2.53 25.61 -11.50
N TRP A 28 -1.31 25.79 -11.99
CA TRP A 28 -0.19 24.90 -11.72
C TRP A 28 0.18 24.91 -10.24
N LYS A 29 0.28 26.08 -9.59
CA LYS A 29 0.48 26.16 -8.13
C LYS A 29 -0.61 25.48 -7.31
N ARG A 30 -1.88 25.50 -7.76
CA ARG A 30 -2.96 24.75 -7.09
C ARG A 30 -2.79 23.24 -7.28
N LEU A 31 -2.38 22.82 -8.48
CA LEU A 31 -2.12 21.42 -8.78
C LEU A 31 -0.92 20.90 -7.98
N ASP A 32 0.15 21.69 -7.94
CA ASP A 32 1.38 21.46 -7.20
C ASP A 32 1.14 21.34 -5.69
N SER A 33 0.34 22.26 -5.16
CA SER A 33 -0.03 22.24 -3.73
C SER A 33 -0.86 21.00 -3.39
N ARG A 34 -1.83 20.60 -4.22
CA ARG A 34 -2.59 19.34 -4.03
C ARG A 34 -1.73 18.09 -4.19
N CYS A 35 -0.79 18.10 -5.12
CA CYS A 35 0.13 16.99 -5.32
C CYS A 35 1.17 16.89 -4.21
N SER A 36 1.59 18.02 -3.64
CA SER A 36 2.46 18.06 -2.47
C SER A 36 1.85 17.34 -1.27
N TYR A 37 0.53 17.43 -1.07
CA TYR A 37 -0.17 16.67 -0.03
C TYR A 37 -0.13 15.15 -0.25
N ILE A 38 -0.02 14.72 -1.51
CA ILE A 38 0.00 13.29 -1.86
C ILE A 38 1.44 12.76 -1.85
N THR A 39 2.44 13.57 -2.21
CA THR A 39 3.86 13.17 -2.17
C THR A 39 4.52 13.29 -0.80
N THR A 40 3.90 14.00 0.15
CA THR A 40 4.42 14.09 1.53
C THR A 40 4.03 12.91 2.41
N ASN A 41 3.17 11.99 1.92
CA ASN A 41 2.97 10.57 2.28
C ASN A 41 3.26 10.11 3.72
N THR A 42 3.11 10.99 4.71
CA THR A 42 3.29 10.64 6.12
C THR A 42 2.17 9.70 6.52
N ASP A 43 0.95 9.97 6.03
CA ASP A 43 -0.24 9.18 6.32
C ASP A 43 -0.21 7.79 5.67
N HIS A 44 0.28 7.67 4.43
CA HIS A 44 0.41 6.37 3.75
C HIS A 44 1.50 5.50 4.39
N ASN A 45 2.66 6.10 4.70
CA ASN A 45 3.73 5.39 5.39
C ASN A 45 3.29 4.97 6.80
N GLN A 46 2.59 5.84 7.53
CA GLN A 46 2.05 5.53 8.85
C GLN A 46 1.05 4.36 8.78
N LEU A 47 0.10 4.42 7.85
CA LEU A 47 -0.89 3.36 7.64
C LEU A 47 -0.24 2.01 7.35
N ILE A 48 0.88 2.01 6.61
CA ILE A 48 1.60 0.78 6.32
C ILE A 48 2.36 0.28 7.56
N THR A 49 3.05 1.14 8.30
CA THR A 49 3.71 0.72 9.55
C THR A 49 2.71 0.21 10.59
N ASP A 50 1.50 0.76 10.61
CA ASP A 50 0.41 0.29 11.47
C ASP A 50 -0.09 -1.09 11.01
N GLY A 51 -0.17 -1.30 9.70
CA GLY A 51 -0.48 -2.61 9.11
C GLY A 51 0.55 -3.68 9.43
N GLU A 52 1.84 -3.39 9.25
CA GLU A 52 2.95 -4.28 9.62
C GLU A 52 2.88 -4.66 11.11
N ARG A 53 2.68 -3.67 11.98
CA ARG A 53 2.54 -3.90 13.43
C ARG A 53 1.32 -4.76 13.77
N ALA A 54 0.19 -4.55 13.10
CA ALA A 54 -1.01 -5.34 13.32
C ALA A 54 -0.80 -6.80 12.87
N VAL A 55 -0.13 -7.01 11.73
CA VAL A 55 0.22 -8.35 11.23
C VAL A 55 1.19 -9.08 12.17
N HIS A 56 2.19 -8.40 12.71
CA HIS A 56 3.09 -9.00 13.70
C HIS A 56 2.35 -9.40 14.98
N LYS A 57 1.48 -8.52 15.51
CA LYS A 57 0.64 -8.87 16.67
C LYS A 57 -0.22 -10.10 16.43
N LEU A 58 -0.83 -10.20 15.25
CA LEU A 58 -1.64 -11.36 14.89
C LEU A 58 -0.77 -12.63 14.81
N THR A 59 0.42 -12.52 14.22
CA THR A 59 1.41 -13.62 14.14
C THR A 59 1.83 -14.10 15.53
N ASP A 60 2.09 -13.18 16.46
CA ASP A 60 2.45 -13.50 17.84
C ASP A 60 1.30 -14.21 18.56
N MET A 61 0.07 -13.73 18.39
CA MET A 61 -1.12 -14.34 19.01
C MET A 61 -1.43 -15.73 18.46
N LEU A 62 -1.27 -15.94 17.15
CA LEU A 62 -1.40 -17.27 16.54
C LEU A 62 -0.31 -18.22 17.04
N SER A 63 0.92 -17.71 17.22
CA SER A 63 2.01 -18.49 17.81
C SER A 63 1.75 -18.84 19.28
N TYR A 64 1.11 -17.95 20.04
CA TYR A 64 0.70 -18.20 21.41
C TYR A 64 -0.42 -19.24 21.48
N LYS A 65 -1.43 -19.13 20.61
CA LYS A 65 -2.52 -20.12 20.50
C LYS A 65 -1.97 -21.54 20.32
N LEU A 66 -0.92 -21.70 19.50
CA LEU A 66 -0.25 -22.99 19.30
C LEU A 66 0.38 -23.56 20.58
N GLN A 67 0.75 -22.73 21.56
CA GLN A 67 1.34 -23.18 22.83
C GLN A 67 0.27 -23.59 23.86
N VAL A 68 -0.96 -23.09 23.70
CA VAL A 68 -2.07 -23.23 24.67
C VAL A 68 -3.14 -24.21 24.19
N LEU A 69 -2.86 -24.97 23.12
CA LEU A 69 -3.81 -25.92 22.52
C LEU A 69 -4.43 -26.93 23.51
N ASP A 70 -3.71 -27.30 24.57
CA ASP A 70 -4.16 -28.26 25.58
C ASP A 70 -5.07 -27.65 26.68
N ASN A 71 -5.21 -26.32 26.75
CA ASN A 71 -6.00 -25.63 27.77
C ASN A 71 -7.25 -24.97 27.17
N ASP A 72 -8.40 -25.65 27.27
CA ASP A 72 -9.64 -25.24 26.60
C ASP A 72 -10.17 -23.86 27.03
N ALA A 73 -10.07 -23.51 28.33
CA ALA A 73 -10.56 -22.23 28.82
C ALA A 73 -9.72 -21.05 28.33
N GLU A 74 -8.42 -21.23 28.23
CA GLU A 74 -7.49 -20.21 27.76
C GLU A 74 -7.49 -20.12 26.23
N LEU A 75 -7.68 -21.24 25.55
CA LEU A 75 -7.82 -21.31 24.10
C LEU A 75 -9.01 -20.50 23.59
N GLU A 76 -10.15 -20.53 24.29
CA GLU A 76 -11.34 -19.74 23.94
C GLU A 76 -11.06 -18.23 24.01
N ILE A 77 -10.40 -17.77 25.08
CA ILE A 77 -10.04 -16.35 25.26
C ILE A 77 -9.04 -15.91 24.17
N VAL A 78 -8.02 -16.72 23.89
CA VAL A 78 -7.03 -16.43 22.85
C VAL A 78 -7.67 -16.40 21.48
N TRP A 79 -8.64 -17.28 21.23
CA TRP A 79 -9.36 -17.32 19.96
C TRP A 79 -10.18 -16.05 19.70
N ASP A 80 -10.90 -15.55 20.69
CA ASP A 80 -11.63 -14.29 20.59
C ASP A 80 -10.69 -13.12 20.30
N LEU A 81 -9.52 -13.10 20.94
CA LEU A 81 -8.51 -12.08 20.72
C LEU A 81 -7.92 -12.16 19.31
N VAL A 82 -7.68 -13.38 18.79
CA VAL A 82 -7.24 -13.61 17.40
C VAL A 82 -8.29 -13.11 16.40
N LEU A 83 -9.59 -13.32 16.67
CA LEU A 83 -10.67 -12.79 15.83
C LEU A 83 -10.68 -11.27 15.81
N GLN A 84 -10.50 -10.63 16.97
CA GLN A 84 -10.40 -9.18 17.05
C GLN A 84 -9.21 -8.65 16.24
N PHE A 85 -8.02 -9.22 16.43
CA PHE A 85 -6.84 -8.80 15.68
C PHE A 85 -6.98 -9.03 14.16
N ARG A 86 -7.66 -10.11 13.74
CA ARG A 86 -7.99 -10.33 12.32
C ARG A 86 -8.91 -9.24 11.77
N SER A 87 -9.89 -8.80 12.55
CA SER A 87 -10.75 -7.68 12.17
C SER A 87 -9.94 -6.39 11.98
N ASP A 88 -9.04 -6.08 12.93
CA ASP A 88 -8.18 -4.89 12.88
C ASP A 88 -7.25 -4.91 11.65
N VAL A 89 -6.60 -6.05 11.38
CA VAL A 89 -5.74 -6.23 10.21
C VAL A 89 -6.53 -6.04 8.91
N ASN A 90 -7.74 -6.60 8.83
CA ASN A 90 -8.61 -6.44 7.64
C ASN A 90 -9.04 -4.98 7.43
N GLU A 91 -9.33 -4.24 8.49
CA GLU A 91 -9.68 -2.82 8.37
C GLU A 91 -8.51 -2.00 7.82
N ILE A 92 -7.29 -2.23 8.34
CA ILE A 92 -6.08 -1.56 7.87
C ILE A 92 -5.79 -1.94 6.42
N LYS A 93 -5.94 -3.21 6.05
CA LYS A 93 -5.77 -3.67 4.68
C LYS A 93 -6.73 -2.98 3.71
N ARG A 94 -8.01 -2.86 4.09
CA ARG A 94 -9.00 -2.13 3.28
C ARG A 94 -8.59 -0.67 3.08
N LYS A 95 -8.18 0.02 4.16
CA LYS A 95 -7.69 1.41 4.08
C LYS A 95 -6.46 1.53 3.18
N LYS A 96 -5.55 0.56 3.22
CA LYS A 96 -4.37 0.50 2.34
C LYS A 96 -4.80 0.39 0.87
N GLU A 97 -5.70 -0.53 0.55
CA GLU A 97 -6.23 -0.73 -0.80
C GLU A 97 -6.93 0.53 -1.35
N GLU A 98 -7.75 1.20 -0.53
CA GLU A 98 -8.39 2.47 -0.88
C GLU A 98 -7.36 3.55 -1.22
N MET A 99 -6.29 3.67 -0.43
CA MET A 99 -5.20 4.61 -0.67
C MET A 99 -4.40 4.27 -1.93
N GLU A 100 -4.17 2.99 -2.23
CA GLU A 100 -3.49 2.57 -3.46
C GLU A 100 -4.33 2.88 -4.71
N GLN A 101 -5.65 2.72 -4.64
CA GLN A 101 -6.55 3.10 -5.73
C GLN A 101 -6.54 4.62 -5.96
N LEU A 102 -6.55 5.41 -4.88
CA LEU A 102 -6.41 6.86 -4.96
C LEU A 102 -5.06 7.24 -5.59
N TYR A 103 -3.98 6.61 -5.15
CA TYR A 103 -2.63 6.83 -5.68
C TYR A 103 -2.56 6.55 -7.19
N SER A 104 -3.11 5.43 -7.65
CA SER A 104 -3.17 5.09 -9.08
C SER A 104 -3.90 6.16 -9.91
N SER A 105 -4.98 6.73 -9.35
CA SER A 105 -5.74 7.79 -10.01
C SER A 105 -4.94 9.10 -10.10
N VAL A 106 -4.24 9.45 -9.02
CA VAL A 106 -3.37 10.65 -8.96
C VAL A 106 -2.20 10.50 -9.91
N GLN A 107 -1.60 9.32 -10.00
CA GLN A 107 -0.50 9.04 -10.92
C GLN A 107 -0.90 9.36 -12.37
N LYS A 108 -2.04 8.82 -12.82
CA LYS A 108 -2.55 9.10 -14.17
C LYS A 108 -2.78 10.59 -14.41
N LEU A 109 -3.32 11.29 -13.41
CA LEU A 109 -3.53 12.74 -13.51
C LEU A 109 -2.21 13.50 -13.62
N MET A 110 -1.18 13.07 -12.90
CA MET A 110 0.16 13.66 -12.95
C MET A 110 0.85 13.41 -14.29
N ASP A 111 0.72 12.21 -14.84
CA ASP A 111 1.26 11.86 -16.16
C ASP A 111 0.65 12.76 -17.25
N ILE A 112 -0.68 12.88 -17.26
CA ILE A 112 -1.40 13.78 -18.19
C ILE A 112 -0.98 15.24 -17.97
N SER A 113 -0.82 15.66 -16.71
CA SER A 113 -0.45 17.03 -16.39
C SER A 113 0.99 17.36 -16.82
N ALA A 114 1.91 16.41 -16.70
CA ALA A 114 3.27 16.52 -17.18
C ALA A 114 3.30 16.62 -18.70
N GLU A 115 2.56 15.76 -19.41
CA GLU A 115 2.44 15.81 -20.87
C GLU A 115 1.88 17.14 -21.37
N VAL A 116 0.81 17.64 -20.74
CA VAL A 116 0.23 18.96 -21.08
C VAL A 116 1.22 20.09 -20.80
N ALA A 117 1.97 20.04 -19.70
CA ALA A 117 2.99 21.03 -19.39
C ALA A 117 4.11 21.03 -20.43
N PHE A 118 4.55 19.85 -20.88
CA PHE A 118 5.54 19.71 -21.94
C PHE A 118 5.05 20.32 -23.27
N ILE A 119 3.83 19.97 -23.70
CA ILE A 119 3.23 20.52 -24.94
C ILE A 119 3.08 22.05 -24.86
N ALA A 120 2.79 22.59 -23.67
CA ALA A 120 2.69 24.03 -23.44
C ALA A 120 4.05 24.76 -23.41
N GLY A 121 5.18 24.05 -23.57
CA GLY A 121 6.52 24.60 -23.49
C GLY A 121 7.03 24.84 -22.06
N ALA A 122 6.33 24.30 -21.05
CA ALA A 122 6.73 24.35 -19.64
C ALA A 122 7.53 23.08 -19.28
N GLU A 123 8.63 22.85 -19.97
CA GLU A 123 9.47 21.64 -19.86
C GLU A 123 9.93 21.38 -18.42
N TYR A 124 10.41 22.42 -17.71
CA TYR A 124 10.82 22.31 -16.31
C TYR A 124 9.71 21.77 -15.41
N ALA A 125 8.47 22.25 -15.59
CA ALA A 125 7.33 21.80 -14.82
C ALA A 125 6.96 20.34 -15.11
N SER A 126 7.09 19.91 -16.37
CA SER A 126 6.94 18.50 -16.76
C SER A 126 7.99 17.61 -16.10
N THR A 127 9.27 17.99 -16.16
CA THR A 127 10.37 17.23 -15.55
C THR A 127 10.18 17.08 -14.05
N CYS A 128 9.88 18.18 -13.34
CA CYS A 128 9.64 18.13 -11.90
C CYS A 128 8.43 17.26 -11.52
N ALA A 129 7.35 17.26 -12.31
CA ALA A 129 6.21 16.39 -12.07
C ALA A 129 6.60 14.90 -12.19
N GLY A 130 7.37 14.55 -13.23
CA GLY A 130 7.88 13.19 -13.44
C GLY A 130 8.81 12.72 -12.33
N GLU A 131 9.76 13.56 -11.90
CA GLU A 131 10.69 13.22 -10.80
C GLU A 131 9.96 12.95 -9.47
N ARG A 132 8.95 13.77 -9.16
CA ARG A 132 8.14 13.60 -7.94
C ARG A 132 7.30 12.34 -7.98
N LEU A 133 6.69 12.06 -9.13
CA LEU A 133 5.95 10.82 -9.34
C LEU A 133 6.87 9.61 -9.13
N TYR A 134 8.03 9.60 -9.79
CA TYR A 134 9.01 8.52 -9.69
C TYR A 134 9.50 8.32 -8.25
N SER A 135 9.81 9.41 -7.54
CA SER A 135 10.22 9.35 -6.13
C SER A 135 9.13 8.73 -5.26
N SER A 136 7.87 9.13 -5.45
CA SER A 136 6.74 8.58 -4.70
C SER A 136 6.50 7.09 -5.01
N GLN A 137 6.64 6.68 -6.27
CA GLN A 137 6.52 5.27 -6.66
C GLN A 137 7.59 4.42 -5.97
N ARG A 138 8.83 4.88 -5.97
CA ARG A 138 9.93 4.17 -5.32
C ARG A 138 9.70 4.00 -3.82
N GLN A 139 9.17 5.01 -3.14
CA GLN A 139 8.81 4.89 -1.73
C GLN A 139 7.73 3.82 -1.54
N LEU A 140 6.68 3.85 -2.36
CA LEU A 140 5.58 2.90 -2.28
C LEU A 140 6.03 1.46 -2.56
N GLU A 141 6.96 1.24 -3.49
CA GLU A 141 7.58 -0.07 -3.76
C GLU A 141 8.36 -0.60 -2.55
N LEU A 142 9.18 0.24 -1.92
CA LEU A 142 9.93 -0.13 -0.72
C LEU A 142 8.98 -0.53 0.40
N THR A 143 7.93 0.26 0.62
CA THR A 143 6.98 -0.01 1.70
C THR A 143 6.11 -1.25 1.42
N ARG A 144 5.81 -1.53 0.13
CA ARG A 144 5.16 -2.79 -0.26
C ARG A 144 6.00 -4.01 0.07
N ALA A 145 7.30 -3.95 -0.20
CA ALA A 145 8.21 -5.06 0.08
C ALA A 145 8.22 -5.42 1.57
N LEU A 146 8.22 -4.42 2.46
CA LEU A 146 8.15 -4.63 3.91
C LEU A 146 6.85 -5.34 4.33
N THR A 147 5.71 -4.90 3.82
CA THR A 147 4.42 -5.57 4.14
C THR A 147 4.32 -6.99 3.61
N ALA A 148 4.88 -7.25 2.42
CA ALA A 148 4.84 -8.57 1.81
C ALA A 148 5.59 -9.60 2.65
N GLU A 149 6.72 -9.21 3.25
CA GLU A 149 7.48 -10.10 4.14
C GLU A 149 6.69 -10.47 5.39
N ALA A 150 6.05 -9.49 6.06
CA ALA A 150 5.21 -9.73 7.22
C ALA A 150 3.99 -10.63 6.89
N GLU A 151 3.36 -10.42 5.73
CA GLU A 151 2.25 -11.25 5.25
C GLU A 151 2.68 -12.70 4.97
N ILE A 152 3.89 -12.91 4.42
CA ILE A 152 4.44 -14.26 4.22
C ILE A 152 4.62 -14.98 5.56
N GLN A 153 5.14 -14.29 6.57
CA GLN A 153 5.31 -14.87 7.91
C GLN A 153 3.96 -15.24 8.54
N LEU A 154 2.97 -14.35 8.45
CA LEU A 154 1.61 -14.62 8.93
C LEU A 154 1.03 -15.88 8.28
N ASN A 155 1.10 -15.98 6.95
CA ASN A 155 0.59 -17.15 6.21
C ASN A 155 1.25 -18.46 6.66
N GLN A 156 2.56 -18.45 6.93
CA GLN A 156 3.26 -19.64 7.43
C GLN A 156 2.77 -20.07 8.82
N VAL A 157 2.49 -19.11 9.70
CA VAL A 157 1.98 -19.40 11.05
C VAL A 157 0.52 -19.86 10.99
N GLU A 158 -0.30 -19.26 10.13
CA GLU A 158 -1.69 -19.71 9.92
C GLU A 158 -1.77 -21.15 9.41
N LEU A 159 -0.90 -21.54 8.46
CA LEU A 159 -0.82 -22.93 8.02
C LEU A 159 -0.49 -23.88 9.16
N LYS A 160 0.48 -23.52 10.02
CA LYS A 160 0.84 -24.31 11.20
C LYS A 160 -0.31 -24.39 12.21
N ASP A 161 -1.04 -23.29 12.43
CA ASP A 161 -2.23 -23.26 13.28
C ASP A 161 -3.31 -24.23 12.77
N ILE A 162 -3.61 -24.20 11.47
CA ILE A 162 -4.59 -25.11 10.85
C ILE A 162 -4.16 -26.57 11.02
N GLU A 163 -2.88 -26.89 10.76
CA GLU A 163 -2.39 -28.27 10.91
C GLU A 163 -2.44 -28.75 12.36
N ALA A 164 -2.04 -27.90 13.32
CA ALA A 164 -2.01 -28.26 14.74
C ALA A 164 -3.42 -28.39 15.32
N THR A 165 -4.32 -27.46 15.00
CA THR A 165 -5.72 -27.51 15.45
C THR A 165 -6.45 -28.72 14.87
N THR A 166 -6.21 -29.07 13.59
CA THR A 166 -6.78 -30.27 12.96
C THR A 166 -6.31 -31.55 13.68
N LYS A 167 -5.00 -31.70 13.91
CA LYS A 167 -4.43 -32.86 14.62
C LYS A 167 -4.96 -32.98 16.05
N HIS A 168 -5.08 -31.85 16.74
CA HIS A 168 -5.62 -31.82 18.12
C HIS A 168 -7.10 -32.21 18.16
N HIS A 169 -7.90 -31.74 17.21
CA HIS A 169 -9.30 -32.13 17.09
C HIS A 169 -9.45 -33.64 16.83
N GLU A 170 -8.69 -34.20 15.88
CA GLU A 170 -8.67 -35.64 15.61
C GLU A 170 -8.28 -36.47 16.83
N LYS A 171 -7.33 -35.99 17.64
CA LYS A 171 -6.89 -36.67 18.86
C LYS A 171 -7.99 -36.67 19.93
N LYS A 172 -8.65 -35.53 20.16
CA LYS A 172 -9.79 -35.43 21.09
C LYS A 172 -10.98 -36.30 20.66
N GLU A 173 -11.25 -36.44 19.36
CA GLU A 173 -12.32 -37.32 18.89
C GLU A 173 -12.00 -38.80 19.10
N LYS A 174 -10.73 -39.21 18.91
CA LYS A 174 -10.30 -40.59 19.20
C LYS A 174 -10.44 -40.93 20.69
N GLU A 175 -9.98 -40.04 21.56
CA GLU A 175 -10.08 -40.21 23.03
C GLU A 175 -11.55 -40.33 23.49
N LYS A 176 -12.45 -39.50 22.96
CA LYS A 176 -13.90 -39.62 23.23
C LYS A 176 -14.51 -40.95 22.75
N SER A 177 -14.08 -41.44 21.58
CA SER A 177 -14.59 -42.70 21.01
C SER A 177 -14.10 -43.97 21.72
N GLU A 178 -13.04 -43.86 22.52
CA GLU A 178 -12.48 -44.95 23.32
C GLU A 178 -13.10 -45.00 24.73
N GLN A 179 -13.43 -43.84 25.32
CA GLN A 179 -14.20 -43.75 26.57
C GLN A 179 -15.62 -44.33 26.45
N ASP A 180 -16.32 -44.07 25.34
CA ASP A 180 -17.66 -44.64 25.08
C ASP A 180 -17.67 -46.17 24.90
N LYS A 181 -16.51 -46.80 24.68
CA LYS A 181 -16.37 -48.26 24.58
C LYS A 181 -16.02 -48.94 25.90
N THR A 182 -15.59 -48.18 26.91
CA THR A 182 -15.21 -48.70 28.23
C THR A 182 -16.34 -48.60 29.26
N ASP A 183 -17.36 -47.77 29.01
CA ASP A 183 -18.57 -47.64 29.84
C ASP A 183 -19.75 -48.54 29.40
N LYS A 184 -19.51 -49.51 28.50
CA LYS A 184 -20.47 -50.54 28.07
C LYS A 184 -20.01 -51.93 28.47
#